data_AF-A0A7W6X2W3-F1
#
_entry.id   AF-A0A7W6X2W3-F1
#
_cell.length_a   1.000
_cell.length_b   1.000
_cell.length_c   1.000
_cell.angle_alpha   90.00
_cell.angle_beta   90.00
_cell.angle_gamma   90.00
#
_symmetry.space_group_name_H-M   'P 1'
#
loop_
_entity.id
_entity.type
_entity.pdbx_description
1 polymer ?
#
loop_
_entity_poly.entity_id
_entity_poly.type
_entity_poly.pdbx_seq_one_letter_code
_entity_poly.pdbx_strand_id
1 'polypeptide(L)' 'MNTIRYLEDQAARAERLAKRITDTLTIEKLQAFADERRREIEVIAGKYRRA' A
#
# COMPACT_ATOMS: atom_id res chain seq x y z
N MET A 1 6.50 13.31 -10.15
CA MET A 1 5.83 12.43 -9.15
C MET A 1 6.77 11.25 -8.92
N ASN A 2 7.23 11.00 -7.68
CA ASN A 2 8.14 9.88 -7.37
C ASN A 2 7.31 8.62 -7.09
N THR A 3 7.73 7.47 -7.63
CA THR A 3 7.10 6.15 -7.49
C THR A 3 6.76 5.79 -6.04
N ILE A 4 7.63 6.13 -5.08
CA ILE A 4 7.38 5.85 -3.65
C ILE A 4 6.13 6.60 -3.15
N ARG A 5 6.05 7.91 -3.45
CA ARG A 5 4.92 8.74 -3.02
C ARG A 5 3.60 8.31 -3.64
N TYR A 6 3.65 7.72 -4.84
CA TYR A 6 2.48 7.14 -5.49
C TYR A 6 2.00 5.87 -4.78
N LEU A 7 2.91 4.97 -4.40
CA LEU A 7 2.59 3.74 -3.66
C LEU A 7 2.06 4.03 -2.25
N GLU A 8 2.64 5.00 -1.55
CA GLU A 8 2.17 5.44 -0.22
C GLU A 8 0.72 5.95 -0.27
N ASP A 9 0.40 6.78 -1.26
CA ASP A 9 -0.95 7.33 -1.45
C ASP A 9 -1.96 6.23 -1.84
N GLN A 10 -1.53 5.21 -2.60
CA GLN A 10 -2.35 4.02 -2.86
C GLN A 10 -2.65 3.21 -1.60
N ALA A 11 -1.65 2.92 -0.76
CA ALA A 11 -1.83 2.20 0.50
C ALA A 11 -2.78 2.96 1.44
N ALA A 12 -2.53 4.26 1.62
CA ALA A 12 -3.35 5.10 2.49
C ALA A 12 -4.82 5.20 2.01
N ARG A 13 -5.06 5.19 0.69
CA ARG A 13 -6.41 5.14 0.14
C ARG A 13 -7.11 3.81 0.43
N ALA A 14 -6.41 2.69 0.24
CA ALA A 14 -6.97 1.37 0.50
C ALA A 14 -7.36 1.20 1.98
N GLU A 15 -6.51 1.65 2.90
CA GLU A 15 -6.80 1.65 4.34
C GLU A 15 -8.01 2.50 4.71
N ARG A 16 -8.14 3.70 4.11
CA ARG A 16 -9.31 4.55 4.34
C ARG A 16 -10.60 3.93 3.82
N LEU A 17 -10.54 3.24 2.68
CA LEU A 17 -11.70 2.57 2.10
C LEU A 17 -12.11 1.36 2.94
N ALA A 18 -11.16 0.58 3.45
CA ALA A 18 -11.42 -0.54 4.35
C ALA A 18 -12.15 -0.10 5.63
N LYS A 19 -11.81 1.07 6.18
CA LYS A 19 -12.49 1.62 7.38
C LYS A 19 -13.94 2.06 7.14
N ARG A 20 -14.39 2.20 5.89
CA ARG A 20 -15.74 2.69 5.52
C ARG A 20 -16.68 1.59 5.02
N ILE A 21 -16.16 0.40 4.75
CA ILE A 21 -16.91 -0.74 4.24
C ILE A 21 -17.14 -1.72 5.39
N THR A 22 -18.31 -2.32 5.47
CA THR A 22 -18.65 -3.37 6.46
C THR A 22 -18.50 -4.79 5.89
N ASP A 23 -18.32 -4.92 4.58
CA ASP A 23 -18.04 -6.19 3.90
C ASP A 23 -16.61 -6.67 4.21
N THR A 24 -16.53 -7.72 5.03
CA THR A 24 -15.27 -8.31 5.51
C THR A 24 -14.34 -8.74 4.37
N LEU A 25 -14.88 -9.32 3.29
CA LEU A 25 -14.09 -9.76 2.16
C LEU A 25 -13.42 -8.58 1.42
N THR A 26 -14.12 -7.47 1.29
CA THR A 26 -13.58 -6.25 0.69
C THR A 26 -12.53 -5.60 1.60
N ILE A 27 -12.74 -5.62 2.92
CA ILE A 27 -11.73 -5.17 3.90
C ILE A 27 -10.44 -5.97 3.76
N GLU A 28 -10.52 -7.30 3.73
CA GLU A 28 -9.35 -8.18 3.61
C GLU A 28 -8.58 -7.93 2.32
N LYS A 29 -9.28 -7.77 1.18
CA LYS A 29 -8.65 -7.44 -0.11
C LYS A 29 -7.92 -6.09 -0.08
N LEU A 30 -8.49 -5.09 0.57
CA LEU A 30 -7.88 -3.76 0.68
C LEU A 30 -6.66 -3.77 1.61
N GLN A 31 -6.70 -4.55 2.69
CA GLN A 31 -5.55 -4.75 3.57
C GLN A 31 -4.42 -5.47 2.86
N ALA A 32 -4.72 -6.59 2.18
CA ALA A 32 -3.73 -7.33 1.39
C ALA A 32 -3.09 -6.45 0.30
N PHE A 33 -3.89 -5.62 -0.37
CA PHE A 33 -3.39 -4.66 -1.34
C PHE A 33 -2.45 -3.62 -0.70
N ALA A 34 -2.81 -3.06 0.45
CA ALA A 34 -1.97 -2.10 1.16
C ALA A 34 -0.62 -2.72 1.57
N ASP A 35 -0.62 -3.97 2.04
CA ASP A 35 0.61 -4.68 2.42
C ASP A 35 1.51 -4.97 1.23
N GLU A 36 0.93 -5.31 0.07
CA GLU A 36 1.70 -5.47 -1.17
C GLU A 36 2.38 -4.16 -1.59
N ARG A 37 1.66 -3.03 -1.54
CA ARG A 37 2.25 -1.71 -1.86
C ARG A 37 3.38 -1.35 -0.90
N ARG A 38 3.24 -1.66 0.40
CA ARG A 38 4.31 -1.45 1.40
C ARG A 38 5.54 -2.29 1.11
N ARG A 39 5.37 -3.56 0.76
CA ARG A 39 6.48 -4.44 0.38
C ARG A 39 7.20 -3.95 -0.87
N GLU A 40 6.47 -3.44 -1.86
CA GLU A 40 7.09 -2.81 -3.04
C GLU A 40 7.92 -1.57 -2.66
N ILE A 41 7.42 -0.73 -1.74
CA ILE A 41 8.19 0.41 -1.20
C ILE A 41 9.47 -0.07 -0.52
N GLU A 42 9.41 -1.09 0.33
CA GLU A 42 10.59 -1.64 1.01
C GLU A 42 11.63 -2.16 0.04
N VAL A 43 11.21 -2.86 -1.02
CA VAL A 43 12.11 -3.36 -2.07
C VAL A 43 12.75 -2.19 -2.82
N ILE A 44 11.97 -1.19 -3.20
CA ILE A 44 12.46 -0.02 -3.95
C ILE A 44 13.41 0.81 -3.07
N ALA A 45 13.01 1.16 -1.86
CA ALA A 45 13.82 1.92 -0.91
C ALA A 45 15.10 1.14 -0.50
N GLY A 46 14.99 -0.18 -0.34
CA GLY A 46 16.12 -1.07 -0.08
C GLY A 46 17.10 -1.19 -1.24
N LYS A 47 16.62 -1.13 -2.50
CA LYS A 47 17.46 -1.05 -3.70
C LYS A 47 18.22 0.27 -3.77
N TYR A 48 17.58 1.40 -3.49
CA TYR A 48 18.23 2.71 -3.47
C TYR A 48 19.25 2.89 -2.33
N ARG A 49 19.17 2.10 -1.26
CA ARG A 49 20.15 2.15 -0.14
C ARG A 49 21.43 1.35 -0.42
N ARG A 50 21.43 0.49 -1.44
CA ARG A 50 22.56 -0.37 -1.84
C ARG A 50 23.30 0.12 -3.08
N ALA A 51 22.77 1.13 -3.77
CA ALA A 51 23.42 1.80 -4.89
C ALA A 51 24.14 3.06 -4.38
#